data_AF-A0A1V2IMJ5-F1
#
_entry.id   AF-A0A1V2IMJ5-F1
#
_cell.length_a   1.000
_cell.length_b   1.000
_cell.length_c   1.000
_cell.angle_alpha   90.00
_cell.angle_beta   90.00
_cell.angle_gamma   90.00
#
_symmetry.space_group_name_H-M   'P 1'
#
loop_
_entity.id
_entity.type
_entity.pdbx_description
1 polymer ?
#
loop_
_entity_poly.entity_id
_entity_poly.type
_entity_poly.pdbx_seq_one_letter_code
_entity_poly.pdbx_strand_id
1 'polypeptide(L)'
;MTAARTMRVTISGVSSEYEVPANDDRWNGFAVPGFTLEQVRRLAAETAALAATVPADEIDTITIGDDATVSVHSGQWGSTTVVDPAPDGLYYIGAYEWAWEIAGT
;
A
#
# COMPACT_ATOMS: atom_id res chain seq x y z
N MET A 1 0.91 -28.28 -7.20
CA MET A 1 0.55 -26.94 -6.67
C MET A 1 0.58 -25.98 -7.84
N THR A 2 -0.58 -25.47 -8.26
CA THR A 2 -0.64 -24.41 -9.27
C THR A 2 -0.08 -23.14 -8.65
N ALA A 3 0.81 -22.43 -9.35
CA ALA A 3 1.30 -21.15 -8.87
C ALA A 3 0.09 -20.21 -8.63
N ALA A 4 0.05 -19.54 -7.48
CA ALA A 4 -0.96 -18.52 -7.24
C ALA A 4 -0.82 -17.42 -8.30
N ARG A 5 -1.94 -16.99 -8.87
CA ARG A 5 -1.96 -15.90 -9.86
C ARG A 5 -1.53 -14.60 -9.18
N THR A 6 -0.63 -13.85 -9.80
CA THR A 6 -0.16 -12.55 -9.31
C THR A 6 -0.49 -11.42 -10.30
N MET A 7 -0.44 -10.18 -9.81
CA MET A 7 -0.51 -8.95 -10.59
C MET A 7 0.55 -7.97 -10.09
N ARG A 8 1.01 -7.06 -10.94
CA ARG A 8 1.91 -5.98 -10.52
C ARG A 8 1.11 -4.70 -10.28
N VAL A 9 1.36 -4.03 -9.16
CA VAL A 9 0.69 -2.77 -8.81
C VAL A 9 1.68 -1.67 -8.48
N THR A 10 1.31 -0.43 -8.74
CA THR A 10 2.10 0.77 -8.43
C THR A 10 1.20 1.98 -8.23
N ILE A 11 1.72 3.02 -7.58
CA ILE A 11 1.23 4.38 -7.73
C ILE A 11 2.25 5.12 -8.57
N SER A 12 1.86 5.48 -9.80
CA SER A 12 2.75 6.10 -10.79
C SER A 12 3.50 7.30 -10.21
N GLY A 13 4.83 7.22 -10.21
CA GLY A 13 5.72 8.27 -9.70
C GLY A 13 5.86 8.34 -8.18
N VAL A 14 5.17 7.48 -7.44
CA VAL A 14 5.15 7.48 -5.96
C VAL A 14 5.75 6.21 -5.38
N SER A 15 5.47 5.04 -5.96
CA SER A 15 5.95 3.75 -5.45
C SER A 15 6.67 2.92 -6.51
N SER A 16 7.45 1.94 -6.05
CA SER A 16 7.91 0.85 -6.92
C SER A 16 6.73 -0.01 -7.41
N GLU A 17 6.99 -0.88 -8.39
CA GLU A 17 6.06 -1.97 -8.73
C GLU A 17 6.14 -3.10 -7.69
N TYR A 18 4.98 -3.56 -7.24
CA TYR A 18 4.83 -4.67 -6.31
C TYR A 18 4.10 -5.84 -6.97
N GLU A 19 4.70 -7.02 -6.97
CA GLU A 19 3.99 -8.25 -7.34
C GLU A 19 3.16 -8.74 -6.15
N VAL A 20 1.84 -8.73 -6.29
CA VAL A 20 0.87 -9.08 -5.24
C VAL A 20 -0.06 -10.20 -5.73
N PRO A 21 -0.75 -10.93 -4.84
CA PRO A 21 -1.81 -11.86 -5.25
C PRO A 21 -2.85 -11.14 -6.13
N ALA A 22 -3.19 -11.75 -7.26
CA ALA A 22 -4.15 -11.17 -8.18
C ALA A 22 -5.56 -11.22 -7.59
N ASN A 23 -6.26 -10.08 -7.66
CA ASN A 23 -7.68 -9.98 -7.34
C ASN A 23 -8.38 -9.03 -8.33
N ASP A 24 -9.71 -9.16 -8.40
CA ASP A 24 -10.56 -8.33 -9.27
C ASP A 24 -11.20 -7.16 -8.50
N ASP A 25 -10.85 -6.95 -7.23
CA ASP A 25 -11.43 -5.90 -6.39
C ASP A 25 -10.96 -4.53 -6.85
N ARG A 26 -11.91 -3.60 -6.97
CA ARG A 26 -11.66 -2.24 -7.43
C ARG A 26 -12.37 -1.22 -6.57
N TRP A 27 -11.74 -0.06 -6.42
CA TRP A 27 -12.32 1.13 -5.81
C TRP A 27 -12.10 2.34 -6.73
N ASN A 28 -13.18 3.00 -7.15
CA ASN A 28 -13.13 4.10 -8.13
C ASN A 28 -12.34 3.78 -9.42
N GLY A 29 -12.29 2.49 -9.81
CA GLY A 29 -11.52 2.02 -10.97
C GLY A 29 -10.07 1.63 -10.68
N PHE A 30 -9.54 1.95 -9.49
CA PHE A 30 -8.20 1.58 -9.05
C PHE A 30 -8.18 0.18 -8.41
N ALA A 31 -7.03 -0.47 -8.43
CA ALA A 31 -6.80 -1.77 -7.83
C ALA A 31 -6.91 -1.70 -6.29
N VAL A 32 -7.31 -2.82 -5.68
CA VAL A 32 -7.30 -3.00 -4.23
C VAL A 32 -6.30 -4.11 -3.86
N PRO A 33 -4.98 -3.82 -3.85
CA PRO A 33 -3.96 -4.82 -3.60
C PRO A 33 -3.81 -5.18 -2.12
N GLY A 34 -3.62 -6.47 -1.84
CA GLY A 34 -3.17 -6.96 -0.54
C GLY A 34 -1.66 -7.19 -0.54
N PHE A 35 -0.97 -6.63 0.44
CA PHE A 35 0.49 -6.68 0.58
C PHE A 35 0.92 -7.63 1.70
N THR A 36 2.06 -8.30 1.53
CA THR A 36 2.72 -8.99 2.66
C THR A 36 3.36 -7.97 3.59
N LEU A 37 3.61 -8.33 4.85
CA LEU A 37 4.29 -7.43 5.81
C LEU A 37 5.67 -6.95 5.31
N GLU A 38 6.39 -7.78 4.56
CA GLU A 38 7.66 -7.38 3.96
C GLU A 38 7.47 -6.30 2.89
N GLN A 39 6.43 -6.43 2.06
CA GLN A 39 6.08 -5.41 1.06
C GLN A 39 5.64 -4.12 1.74
N VAL A 40 4.87 -4.20 2.84
CA VAL A 40 4.50 -3.02 3.65
C VAL A 40 5.74 -2.32 4.20
N ARG A 41 6.75 -3.05 4.69
CA ARG A 41 8.02 -2.46 5.15
C ARG A 41 8.75 -1.70 4.04
N ARG A 42 8.75 -2.24 2.82
CA ARG A 42 9.33 -1.56 1.66
C ARG A 42 8.56 -0.30 1.31
N LEU A 43 7.23 -0.39 1.23
CA LEU A 43 6.36 0.74 0.93
C LEU A 43 6.46 1.84 1.99
N ALA A 44 6.61 1.47 3.26
CA ALA A 44 6.87 2.41 4.36
C ALA A 44 8.19 3.17 4.16
N ALA A 45 9.25 2.48 3.75
CA ALA A 45 10.53 3.13 3.46
C ALA A 45 10.43 4.07 2.23
N GLU A 46 9.72 3.67 1.18
CA GLU A 46 9.51 4.49 -0.03
C GLU A 46 8.71 5.76 0.28
N THR A 47 7.58 5.62 0.98
CA THR A 47 6.74 6.76 1.38
C THR A 47 7.46 7.69 2.34
N ALA A 48 8.25 7.16 3.30
CA ALA A 48 9.07 7.98 4.19
C ALA A 48 10.18 8.75 3.43
N ALA A 49 10.82 8.12 2.43
CA ALA A 49 11.80 8.78 1.60
C ALA A 49 11.18 9.90 0.76
N LEU A 50 10.00 9.67 0.19
CA LEU A 50 9.27 10.69 -0.59
C LEU A 50 8.77 11.84 0.29
N ALA A 51 8.25 11.55 1.49
CA ALA A 51 7.82 12.54 2.47
C ALA A 51 8.94 13.50 2.90
N ALA A 52 10.21 13.10 2.80
CA ALA A 52 11.34 14.00 3.05
C ALA A 52 11.57 15.03 1.93
N THR A 53 10.88 14.91 0.80
CA THR A 53 11.06 15.76 -0.40
C THR A 53 9.87 16.64 -0.72
N VAL A 54 8.72 16.40 -0.09
CA VAL A 54 7.46 17.12 -0.30
C VAL A 54 6.91 17.66 1.03
N PRO A 55 6.02 18.67 1.01
CA PRO A 55 5.26 19.08 2.18
C PRO A 55 4.53 17.91 2.86
N ALA A 56 4.38 17.99 4.19
CA ALA A 56 3.83 16.90 4.99
C ALA A 56 2.36 16.56 4.69
N ASP A 57 1.62 17.46 4.04
CA ASP A 57 0.23 17.28 3.65
C ASP A 57 0.04 16.70 2.24
N GLU A 58 1.13 16.48 1.49
CA GLU A 58 1.07 15.97 0.11
C GLU A 58 1.12 14.45 -0.01
N ILE A 59 1.62 13.75 1.01
CA ILE A 59 1.78 12.30 0.95
C ILE A 59 1.45 11.62 2.27
N ASP A 60 0.86 10.43 2.14
CA ASP A 60 0.60 9.53 3.25
C ASP A 60 1.85 8.70 3.58
N THR A 61 2.08 8.46 4.87
CA THR A 61 3.23 7.67 5.34
C THR A 61 2.78 6.46 6.13
N ILE A 62 3.67 5.49 6.29
CA ILE A 62 3.39 4.24 7.01
C ILE A 62 4.37 4.09 8.16
N THR A 63 3.86 3.76 9.35
CA THR A 63 4.67 3.28 10.47
C THR A 63 4.32 1.84 10.81
N ILE A 64 5.30 1.12 11.34
CA ILE A 64 5.15 -0.27 11.76
C ILE A 64 5.68 -0.38 13.19
N GLY A 65 4.80 -0.76 14.12
CA GLY A 65 5.14 -0.95 15.53
C GLY A 65 5.98 -2.22 15.77
N ASP A 66 6.56 -2.32 16.97
CA ASP A 66 7.34 -3.49 17.40
C ASP A 66 6.51 -4.79 17.43
N ASP A 67 5.20 -4.66 17.61
CA ASP A 67 4.20 -5.73 17.56
C ASP A 67 3.70 -6.02 16.13
N ALA A 68 4.34 -5.41 15.12
CA ALA A 68 3.94 -5.44 13.70
C ALA A 68 2.62 -4.73 13.38
N THR A 69 2.07 -3.92 14.29
CA THR A 69 0.93 -3.05 13.98
C THR A 69 1.29 -2.08 12.87
N VAL A 70 0.53 -2.10 11.78
CA VAL A 70 0.71 -1.19 10.64
C VAL A 70 -0.23 -0.01 10.80
N SER A 71 0.31 1.22 10.72
CA SER A 71 -0.48 2.46 10.74
C SER A 71 -0.20 3.27 9.49
N VAL A 72 -1.25 3.72 8.81
CA VAL A 72 -1.19 4.67 7.70
C VAL A 72 -1.56 6.04 8.22
N HIS A 73 -0.71 7.03 7.98
CA HIS A 73 -0.92 8.42 8.39
C HIS A 73 -1.25 9.24 7.15
N SER A 74 -2.46 9.81 7.11
CA SER A 74 -2.84 10.67 6.00
C SER A 74 -2.19 12.04 6.14
N GLY A 75 -1.38 12.44 5.15
CA GLY A 75 -0.82 13.78 5.09
C GLY A 75 -1.92 14.81 4.92
N GLN A 76 -2.79 14.60 3.93
CA GLN A 76 -3.85 15.54 3.55
C GLN A 76 -4.87 15.76 4.68
N TRP A 77 -5.28 14.69 5.36
CA TRP A 77 -6.36 14.73 6.34
C TRP A 77 -5.87 14.78 7.80
N GLY A 78 -4.57 14.56 8.04
CA GLY A 78 -4.00 14.50 9.39
C GLY A 78 -4.57 13.37 10.24
N SER A 79 -5.12 12.33 9.61
CA SER A 79 -5.71 11.16 10.28
C SER A 79 -4.71 10.00 10.36
N THR A 80 -4.99 9.04 11.22
CA THR A 80 -4.22 7.78 11.29
C THR A 80 -5.18 6.60 11.32
N THR A 81 -4.93 5.64 10.45
CA THR A 81 -5.71 4.41 10.32
C THR A 81 -4.80 3.23 10.64
N VAL A 82 -5.20 2.40 11.59
CA VAL A 82 -4.56 1.10 11.86
C VAL A 82 -5.06 0.09 10.82
N VAL A 83 -4.13 -0.63 10.19
CA VAL A 83 -4.42 -1.65 9.19
C VAL A 83 -4.02 -3.01 9.76
N ASP A 84 -5.03 -3.77 10.18
CA ASP A 84 -4.85 -5.16 10.59
C ASP A 84 -4.68 -6.07 9.35
N PRO A 85 -3.93 -7.19 9.45
CA PRO A 85 -3.92 -8.19 8.41
C PRO A 85 -5.32 -8.79 8.25
N ALA A 86 -5.76 -8.94 7.00
CA ALA A 86 -6.99 -9.64 6.67
C ALA A 86 -6.84 -11.16 6.96
N PRO A 87 -7.95 -11.95 6.92
CA PRO A 87 -7.89 -13.39 7.18
C PRO A 87 -6.95 -14.20 6.29
N ASP A 88 -6.53 -13.64 5.15
CA ASP A 88 -5.54 -14.20 4.22
C ASP A 88 -4.08 -13.83 4.59
N GLY A 89 -3.88 -13.03 5.64
CA GLY A 89 -2.58 -12.55 6.11
C GLY A 89 -2.04 -11.34 5.34
N LEU A 90 -2.84 -10.72 4.47
CA LEU A 90 -2.42 -9.56 3.67
C LEU A 90 -2.89 -8.24 4.30
N TYR A 91 -2.14 -7.18 4.04
CA TYR A 91 -2.41 -5.83 4.47
C TYR A 91 -2.92 -5.01 3.29
N TYR A 92 -4.13 -4.46 3.40
CA TYR A 92 -4.78 -3.68 2.35
C TYR A 92 -4.45 -2.19 2.50
N ILE A 93 -3.21 -1.82 2.16
CA ILE A 93 -2.67 -0.46 2.34
C ILE A 93 -3.27 0.50 1.31
N GLY A 94 -3.90 1.58 1.76
CA GLY A 94 -4.49 2.59 0.88
C GLY A 94 -5.60 2.04 -0.02
N ALA A 95 -6.14 0.85 0.26
CA ALA A 95 -7.07 0.11 -0.60
C ALA A 95 -8.27 0.92 -1.12
N TYR A 96 -8.80 1.82 -0.29
CA TYR A 96 -9.97 2.65 -0.62
C TYR A 96 -9.65 4.14 -0.59
N GLU A 97 -8.38 4.50 -0.64
CA GLU A 97 -7.91 5.88 -0.48
C GLU A 97 -6.85 6.24 -1.52
N TRP A 98 -6.08 5.26 -2.02
CA TRP A 98 -4.97 5.46 -2.93
C TRP A 98 -5.28 4.94 -4.32
N ALA A 99 -4.71 5.61 -5.32
CA ALA A 99 -4.90 5.32 -6.74
C ALA A 99 -3.95 4.22 -7.22
N TRP A 100 -4.09 2.98 -6.71
CA TRP A 100 -3.28 1.86 -7.16
C TRP A 100 -3.61 1.47 -8.61
N GLU A 101 -2.59 1.46 -9.46
CA GLU A 101 -2.67 1.06 -10.86
C GLU A 101 -2.11 -0.35 -11.05
N ILE A 102 -2.65 -1.11 -12.00
CA ILE A 102 -2.06 -2.38 -12.42
C ILE A 102 -1.00 -2.08 -13.47
N ALA A 103 0.25 -2.37 -13.16
CA ALA A 103 1.37 -2.10 -14.04
C ALA A 103 1.34 -3.03 -15.28
N GLY A 104 1.49 -2.45 -16.46
CA GLY A 104 1.62 -3.19 -17.73
C GLY A 104 0.29 -3.63 -18.37
N THR A 105 -0.83 -2.97 -18.05
CA THR A 105 -2.07 -3.03 -18.85
C THR A 105 -1.93 -2.29 -20.18
#